data_AF-A0A9W7AIL5-F1
#
_entry.id   AF-A0A9W7AIL5-F1
#
_cell.length_a   1.000
_cell.length_b   1.000
_cell.length_c   1.000
_cell.angle_alpha   90.00
_cell.angle_beta   90.00
_cell.angle_gamma   90.00
#
_symmetry.space_group_name_H-M   'P 1'
#
loop_
_entity.id
_entity.type
_entity.pdbx_description
1 polymer ?
#
loop_
_entity_poly.entity_id
_entity_poly.type
_entity_poly.pdbx_seq_one_letter_code
_entity_poly.pdbx_strand_id
1 'polypeptide(L)'
;MNIALLKILGWSRADSEHVEELVEQFDSVVANSLDIVEAVSFWFERSVPTNGMSEKEKERFKQFLIGVAKRNRTAKKMARFGVGLKIAFTLFLGYTDVITDFLVAKSYYEVGELNTAYLTAGFAVVAILGQALFTFFQYSRKFWRERLGRLTLALLGLSPLIEGAHVWTGKEDPALLLSSTTMYASMKAIEIGLESIPESIIQLGGLLKGNKEGVKGIQIIGVIISIVAGAFIMTDGNFGFILSKYLKCPGDPYYGWISKSPRSKRLQMLGMFIFNAFYFVQFVSTQSLFALSFNSRSPLFLLLGFEFAVVCFYMGYIKKELFGFAVISDPNPLSNTLLPLIGWAFYYMLVNAVPMLIAAAPLELGPEVFAGIVLWRLSVNGGVCFLALMRLDDGHYLNMGMIGYFVSLIIVVIGLILFFVNCDENFDRSLFWKAKSGKQHARDCWKDVRIWEKRLKSKDSEIWCWVEGVHPVYLPIDLVTPWVCETLVGKYEDKTVPRLEWMNAKNESAFIKRIVKIYMWYGSDEKLIDSALVKLFGRSGADLENGIDKKLTFISSKKSKRNFSWRLGKIKPDE
;
A
#
# COMPACT_ATOMS: atom_id res chain seq x y z
N MET A 1 -7.86 -23.48 -11.50
CA MET A 1 -9.05 -24.26 -11.12
C MET A 1 -10.23 -23.89 -12.03
N ASN A 2 -10.64 -22.61 -12.08
CA ASN A 2 -11.82 -22.17 -12.85
C ASN A 2 -11.76 -22.49 -14.37
N ILE A 3 -10.60 -22.34 -15.05
CA ILE A 3 -10.48 -22.69 -16.49
C ILE A 3 -10.67 -24.19 -16.74
N ALA A 4 -10.13 -25.02 -15.85
CA ALA A 4 -10.26 -26.48 -15.95
C ALA A 4 -11.69 -26.91 -15.62
N LEU A 5 -12.31 -26.31 -14.59
CA LEU A 5 -13.72 -26.49 -14.24
C LEU A 5 -14.66 -26.13 -15.41
N LEU A 6 -14.49 -24.94 -15.99
CA LEU A 6 -15.30 -24.47 -17.12
C LEU A 6 -15.17 -25.39 -18.34
N LYS A 7 -13.95 -25.85 -18.67
CA LYS A 7 -13.72 -26.77 -19.79
C LYS A 7 -14.23 -28.19 -19.53
N ILE A 8 -14.11 -28.69 -18.29
CA ILE A 8 -14.57 -30.05 -17.91
C ILE A 8 -16.10 -30.10 -17.82
N LEU A 9 -16.75 -29.01 -17.40
CA LEU A 9 -18.20 -28.94 -17.21
C LEU A 9 -18.96 -28.48 -18.46
N GLY A 10 -18.27 -28.13 -19.56
CA GLY A 10 -18.90 -27.65 -20.78
C GLY A 10 -19.63 -26.32 -20.63
N TRP A 11 -19.27 -25.53 -19.61
CA TRP A 11 -19.94 -24.27 -19.28
C TRP A 11 -19.50 -23.12 -20.18
N SER A 12 -20.45 -22.25 -20.51
CA SER A 12 -20.22 -21.09 -21.35
C SER A 12 -19.60 -19.94 -20.53
N ARG A 13 -19.13 -18.90 -21.22
CA ARG A 13 -18.67 -17.66 -20.57
C ARG A 13 -19.78 -16.93 -19.80
N ALA A 14 -21.06 -17.23 -20.05
CA ALA A 14 -22.21 -16.63 -19.39
C ALA A 14 -22.50 -17.25 -18.00
N ASP A 15 -21.85 -18.35 -17.64
CA ASP A 15 -22.06 -19.08 -16.38
C ASP A 15 -21.04 -18.66 -15.28
N SER A 16 -20.35 -17.53 -15.45
CA SER A 16 -19.25 -17.12 -14.58
C SER A 16 -19.66 -16.77 -13.15
N GLU A 17 -20.83 -16.15 -12.95
CA GLU A 17 -21.35 -15.86 -11.59
C GLU A 17 -21.61 -17.15 -10.82
N HIS A 18 -22.22 -18.15 -11.48
CA HIS A 18 -22.50 -19.43 -10.87
C HIS A 18 -21.20 -20.18 -10.50
N VAL A 19 -20.14 -20.04 -11.30
CA VAL A 19 -18.81 -20.58 -10.99
C VAL A 19 -18.20 -19.88 -9.79
N GLU A 20 -18.28 -18.55 -9.69
CA GLU A 20 -17.77 -17.81 -8.54
C GLU A 20 -18.51 -18.19 -7.26
N GLU A 21 -19.84 -18.28 -7.31
CA GLU A 21 -20.66 -18.74 -6.18
C GLU A 21 -20.28 -20.16 -5.74
N LEU A 22 -20.11 -21.08 -6.69
CA LEU A 22 -19.68 -22.45 -6.38
C LEU A 22 -18.27 -22.50 -5.80
N VAL A 23 -17.35 -21.67 -6.28
CA VAL A 23 -15.99 -21.58 -5.73
C VAL A 23 -16.03 -21.03 -4.30
N GLU A 24 -16.87 -20.04 -4.02
CA GLU A 24 -17.06 -19.50 -2.66
C GLU A 24 -17.68 -20.53 -1.72
N GLN A 25 -18.70 -21.25 -2.17
CA GLN A 25 -19.31 -22.35 -1.42
C GLN A 25 -18.28 -23.46 -1.14
N PHE A 26 -17.50 -23.86 -2.15
CA PHE A 26 -16.43 -24.84 -2.00
C PHE A 26 -15.37 -24.36 -0.99
N ASP A 27 -14.92 -23.12 -1.09
CA ASP A 27 -13.93 -22.55 -0.18
C ASP A 27 -14.45 -22.49 1.27
N SER A 28 -15.74 -22.18 1.47
CA SER A 28 -16.41 -22.20 2.77
C SER A 28 -16.45 -23.61 3.37
N VAL A 29 -16.81 -24.62 2.56
CA VAL A 29 -16.84 -26.03 2.96
C VAL A 29 -15.44 -26.51 3.35
N VAL A 30 -14.41 -26.19 2.56
CA VAL A 30 -13.02 -26.55 2.85
C VAL A 30 -12.50 -25.85 4.12
N ALA A 31 -12.91 -24.61 4.38
CA ALA A 31 -12.50 -23.86 5.56
C ALA A 31 -13.11 -24.39 6.86
N ASN A 32 -14.40 -24.73 6.83
CA ASN A 32 -15.21 -25.00 8.04
C ASN A 32 -15.36 -26.49 8.38
N SER A 33 -15.06 -27.39 7.44
CA SER A 33 -15.18 -28.84 7.64
C SER A 33 -14.18 -29.42 8.65
N LEU A 34 -14.65 -30.31 9.53
CA LEU A 34 -13.78 -31.16 10.33
C LEU A 34 -13.22 -32.29 9.45
N ASP A 35 -14.10 -33.01 8.75
CA ASP A 35 -13.76 -33.98 7.70
C ASP A 35 -13.92 -33.37 6.30
N ILE A 36 -12.78 -33.13 5.64
CA ILE A 36 -12.73 -32.56 4.29
C ILE A 36 -13.28 -33.54 3.25
N VAL A 37 -13.02 -34.84 3.43
CA VAL A 37 -13.38 -35.86 2.45
C VAL A 37 -14.90 -35.93 2.36
N GLU A 38 -15.56 -36.06 3.52
CA GLU A 38 -17.02 -36.11 3.60
C GLU A 38 -17.65 -34.78 3.15
N ALA A 39 -17.16 -33.65 3.66
CA ALA A 39 -17.76 -32.35 3.38
C ALA A 39 -17.64 -31.94 1.90
N VAL A 40 -16.49 -32.18 1.26
CA VAL A 40 -16.31 -31.93 -0.18
C VAL A 40 -17.13 -32.92 -1.00
N SER A 41 -17.26 -34.18 -0.56
CA SER A 41 -18.09 -35.18 -1.23
C SER A 41 -19.56 -34.78 -1.25
N PHE A 42 -20.08 -34.36 -0.10
CA PHE A 42 -21.45 -33.88 0.04
C PHE A 42 -21.70 -32.60 -0.76
N TRP A 43 -20.78 -31.64 -0.70
CA TRP A 43 -20.86 -30.43 -1.51
C TRP A 43 -20.86 -30.74 -3.01
N PHE A 44 -20.01 -31.68 -3.45
CA PHE A 44 -19.91 -32.09 -4.85
C PHE A 44 -21.22 -32.66 -5.37
N GLU A 45 -21.82 -33.60 -4.62
CA GLU A 45 -23.09 -34.25 -5.00
C GLU A 45 -24.26 -33.26 -5.05
N ARG A 46 -24.24 -32.24 -4.20
CA ARG A 46 -25.30 -31.24 -4.11
C ARG A 46 -25.18 -30.10 -5.12
N SER A 47 -23.95 -29.68 -5.42
CA SER A 47 -23.69 -28.37 -6.03
C SER A 47 -23.08 -28.46 -7.42
N VAL A 48 -22.46 -29.59 -7.77
CA VAL A 48 -21.87 -29.79 -9.11
C VAL A 48 -22.87 -30.53 -9.98
N PRO A 49 -23.39 -29.95 -11.07
CA PRO A 49 -24.24 -30.69 -11.99
C PRO A 49 -23.41 -31.75 -12.69
N THR A 50 -23.85 -33.00 -12.57
CA THR A 50 -23.16 -34.16 -13.13
C THR A 50 -23.89 -34.75 -14.34
N ASN A 51 -24.85 -34.00 -14.90
CA ASN A 51 -25.64 -34.40 -16.07
C ASN A 51 -24.72 -34.60 -17.28
N GLY A 52 -24.58 -35.83 -17.75
CA GLY A 52 -23.72 -36.19 -18.89
C GLY A 52 -22.33 -36.75 -18.52
N MET A 53 -21.94 -36.76 -17.24
CA MET A 53 -20.73 -37.46 -16.79
C MET A 53 -21.01 -38.93 -16.49
N SER A 54 -20.12 -39.83 -16.90
CA SER A 54 -20.13 -41.22 -16.43
C SER A 54 -19.78 -41.30 -14.94
N GLU A 55 -20.23 -42.34 -14.24
CA GLU A 55 -19.93 -42.54 -12.81
C GLU A 55 -18.41 -42.57 -12.52
N LYS A 56 -17.61 -43.10 -13.45
CA LYS A 56 -16.15 -43.09 -13.33
C LYS A 56 -15.56 -41.69 -13.42
N GLU A 57 -16.13 -40.80 -14.23
CA GLU A 57 -15.68 -39.41 -14.36
C GLU A 57 -16.09 -38.59 -13.14
N LYS A 58 -17.31 -38.79 -12.62
CA LYS A 58 -17.78 -38.16 -11.39
C LYS A 58 -16.85 -38.50 -10.22
N GLU A 59 -16.52 -39.77 -10.04
CA GLU A 59 -15.64 -40.20 -8.94
C GLU A 59 -14.22 -39.63 -9.09
N ARG A 60 -13.64 -39.67 -10.30
CA ARG A 60 -12.32 -39.06 -10.56
C ARG A 60 -12.30 -37.56 -10.27
N PHE A 61 -13.36 -36.86 -10.65
CA PHE A 61 -13.45 -35.43 -10.44
C PHE A 61 -13.65 -35.07 -8.96
N LYS A 62 -14.48 -35.83 -8.25
CA LYS A 62 -14.65 -35.77 -6.79
C LYS A 62 -13.32 -35.99 -6.06
N GLN A 63 -12.57 -37.04 -6.43
CA GLN A 63 -11.24 -37.32 -5.85
C GLN A 63 -10.23 -36.20 -6.14
N PHE A 64 -10.26 -35.62 -7.35
CA PHE A 64 -9.45 -34.45 -7.68
C PHE A 64 -9.79 -33.25 -6.78
N LEU A 65 -11.07 -32.93 -6.61
CA LEU A 65 -11.53 -31.83 -5.76
C LEU A 65 -11.16 -32.05 -4.28
N ILE A 66 -11.28 -33.28 -3.77
CA ILE A 66 -10.80 -33.65 -2.43
C ILE A 66 -9.29 -33.43 -2.31
N GLY A 67 -8.51 -33.86 -3.30
CA GLY A 67 -7.06 -33.63 -3.34
C GLY A 67 -6.70 -32.15 -3.32
N VAL A 68 -7.40 -31.33 -4.11
CA VAL A 68 -7.25 -29.87 -4.14
C VAL A 68 -7.65 -29.25 -2.80
N ALA A 69 -8.77 -29.64 -2.22
CA ALA A 69 -9.26 -29.17 -0.93
C ALA A 69 -8.26 -29.44 0.20
N LYS A 70 -7.73 -30.68 0.28
CA LYS A 70 -6.71 -31.06 1.28
C LYS A 70 -5.48 -30.18 1.15
N ARG A 71 -4.94 -30.01 -0.07
CA ARG A 71 -3.75 -29.19 -0.32
C ARG A 71 -3.99 -27.71 -0.02
N ASN A 72 -5.14 -27.16 -0.45
CA ASN A 72 -5.50 -25.76 -0.23
C ASN A 72 -5.72 -25.46 1.25
N ARG A 73 -6.37 -26.35 2.00
CA ARG A 73 -6.58 -26.15 3.45
C ARG A 73 -5.25 -26.09 4.19
N THR A 74 -4.34 -27.03 3.91
CA THR A 74 -3.01 -27.04 4.52
C THR A 74 -2.23 -25.78 4.16
N ALA A 75 -2.25 -25.36 2.87
CA ALA A 75 -1.60 -24.14 2.44
C ALA A 75 -2.18 -22.88 3.12
N LYS A 76 -3.51 -22.75 3.20
CA LYS A 76 -4.20 -21.64 3.88
C LYS A 76 -3.88 -21.61 5.38
N LYS A 77 -3.87 -22.75 6.07
CA LYS A 77 -3.50 -22.85 7.49
C LYS A 77 -2.04 -22.44 7.73
N MET A 78 -1.11 -22.96 6.92
CA MET A 78 0.31 -22.61 7.01
C MET A 78 0.56 -21.13 6.69
N ALA A 79 -0.17 -20.56 5.73
CA ALA A 79 -0.11 -19.14 5.42
C ALA A 79 -0.62 -18.28 6.60
N ARG A 80 -1.77 -18.62 7.19
CA ARG A 80 -2.29 -17.93 8.38
C ARG A 80 -1.36 -18.03 9.59
N PHE A 81 -0.77 -19.20 9.81
CA PHE A 81 0.22 -19.38 10.88
C PHE A 81 1.46 -18.52 10.61
N GLY A 82 1.97 -18.51 9.38
CA GLY A 82 3.10 -17.68 8.98
C GLY A 82 2.83 -16.18 9.15
N VAL A 83 1.65 -15.71 8.74
CA VAL A 83 1.22 -14.31 8.96
C VAL A 83 1.10 -14.00 10.46
N GLY A 84 0.50 -14.90 11.24
CA GLY A 84 0.38 -14.73 12.69
C GLY A 84 1.73 -14.66 13.40
N LEU A 85 2.67 -15.56 13.05
CA LEU A 85 4.02 -15.56 13.62
C LEU A 85 4.79 -14.29 13.28
N LYS A 86 4.68 -13.80 12.04
CA LYS A 86 5.28 -12.53 11.61
C LYS A 86 4.75 -11.36 12.43
N ILE A 87 3.42 -11.23 12.52
CA ILE A 87 2.78 -10.15 13.27
C ILE A 87 3.16 -10.23 14.74
N ALA A 88 3.16 -11.43 15.33
CA ALA A 88 3.60 -11.64 16.71
C ALA A 88 5.06 -11.21 16.92
N PHE A 89 5.96 -11.57 16.00
CA PHE A 89 7.36 -11.18 16.06
C PHE A 89 7.56 -9.67 15.88
N THR A 90 6.85 -9.04 14.94
CA THR A 90 6.85 -7.57 14.77
C THR A 90 6.33 -6.85 16.01
N LEU A 91 5.27 -7.35 16.63
CA LEU A 91 4.73 -6.78 17.87
C LEU A 91 5.70 -6.97 19.03
N PHE A 92 6.31 -8.14 19.15
CA PHE A 92 7.35 -8.41 20.14
C PHE A 92 8.51 -7.44 20.01
N LEU A 93 9.03 -7.23 18.80
CA LEU A 93 10.11 -6.26 18.55
C LEU A 93 9.67 -4.84 18.91
N GLY A 94 8.51 -4.38 18.45
CA GLY A 94 8.04 -3.01 18.74
C GLY A 94 7.76 -2.76 20.22
N TYR A 95 7.18 -3.71 20.96
CA TYR A 95 6.99 -3.55 22.40
C TYR A 95 8.30 -3.64 23.17
N THR A 96 9.26 -4.43 22.70
CA THR A 96 10.60 -4.45 23.30
C THR A 96 11.31 -3.12 23.08
N ASP A 97 11.18 -2.51 21.89
CA ASP A 97 11.70 -1.17 21.56
C ASP A 97 11.20 -0.12 22.57
N VAL A 98 9.87 -0.01 22.74
CA VAL A 98 9.24 0.91 23.70
C VAL A 98 9.73 0.68 25.14
N ILE A 99 9.92 -0.59 25.55
CA ILE A 99 10.47 -0.91 26.87
C ILE A 99 11.91 -0.42 26.97
N THR A 100 12.74 -0.66 25.95
CA THR A 100 14.12 -0.20 25.96
C THR A 100 14.23 1.32 25.94
N ASP A 101 13.36 2.01 25.22
CA ASP A 101 13.33 3.47 25.14
C ASP A 101 12.97 4.08 26.50
N PHE A 102 12.02 3.46 27.22
CA PHE A 102 11.71 3.85 28.61
C PHE A 102 12.90 3.62 29.56
N LEU A 103 13.59 2.48 29.43
CA LEU A 103 14.78 2.19 30.24
C LEU A 103 15.92 3.17 29.95
N VAL A 104 16.11 3.54 28.69
CA VAL A 104 17.09 4.55 28.27
C VAL A 104 16.71 5.92 28.84
N ALA A 105 15.46 6.36 28.69
CA ALA A 105 14.99 7.63 29.25
C ALA A 105 15.18 7.70 30.77
N LYS A 106 14.84 6.61 31.48
CA LYS A 106 15.07 6.48 32.92
C LYS A 106 16.55 6.57 33.27
N SER A 107 17.42 5.90 32.51
CA SER A 107 18.87 5.95 32.74
C SER A 107 19.46 7.36 32.57
N TYR A 108 18.97 8.12 31.59
CA TYR A 108 19.34 9.53 31.40
C TYR A 108 18.85 10.41 32.56
N TYR A 109 17.64 10.16 33.05
CA TYR A 109 17.08 10.87 34.20
C TYR A 109 17.92 10.63 35.46
N GLU A 110 18.28 9.38 35.75
CA GLU A 110 19.09 8.99 36.92
C GLU A 110 20.51 9.60 36.87
N VAL A 111 21.06 9.79 35.67
CA VAL A 111 22.39 10.39 35.47
C VAL A 111 22.39 11.92 35.49
N GLY A 112 21.21 12.54 35.51
CA GLY A 112 21.01 14.00 35.54
C GLY A 112 20.95 14.66 34.16
N GLU A 113 20.90 13.88 33.08
CA GLU A 113 20.76 14.38 31.70
C GLU A 113 19.28 14.62 31.34
N LEU A 114 18.62 15.50 32.09
CA LEU A 114 17.16 15.73 31.99
C LEU A 114 16.71 16.10 30.58
N ASN A 115 17.46 16.94 29.85
CA ASN A 115 17.12 17.32 28.49
C ASN A 115 17.08 16.12 27.54
N THR A 116 18.01 15.18 27.67
CA THR A 116 18.05 13.97 26.84
C THR A 116 16.93 13.02 27.22
N ALA A 117 16.68 12.85 28.52
CA ALA A 117 15.57 12.04 29.03
C ALA A 117 14.20 12.53 28.51
N TYR A 118 13.95 13.84 28.55
CA TYR A 118 12.71 14.43 28.06
C TYR A 118 12.57 14.34 26.54
N LEU A 119 13.67 14.42 25.78
CA LEU A 119 13.62 14.26 24.34
C LEU A 119 13.28 12.82 23.95
N THR A 120 13.94 11.83 24.56
CA THR A 120 13.65 10.41 24.35
C THR A 120 12.18 10.10 24.67
N ALA A 121 11.72 10.46 25.87
CA ALA A 121 10.32 10.26 26.24
C ALA A 121 9.35 11.04 25.32
N GLY A 122 9.75 12.23 24.87
CA GLY A 122 8.97 13.06 23.96
C GLY A 122 8.74 12.40 22.60
N PHE A 123 9.75 11.73 22.03
CA PHE A 123 9.61 11.02 20.76
C PHE A 123 8.62 9.86 20.84
N ALA A 124 8.69 9.04 21.90
CA ALA A 124 7.70 7.99 22.16
C ALA A 124 6.27 8.55 22.27
N VAL A 125 6.09 9.66 23.01
CA VAL A 125 4.77 10.32 23.12
C VAL A 125 4.28 10.83 21.76
N VAL A 126 5.16 11.46 20.97
CA VAL A 126 4.81 11.97 19.63
C VAL A 126 4.44 10.82 18.68
N ALA A 127 5.11 9.67 18.74
CA ALA A 127 4.75 8.49 17.97
C ALA A 127 3.37 7.94 18.35
N ILE A 128 3.07 7.81 19.65
CA ILE A 128 1.74 7.39 20.14
C ILE A 128 0.66 8.37 19.67
N LEU A 129 0.89 9.67 19.79
CA LEU A 129 -0.05 10.70 19.32
C LEU A 129 -0.24 10.65 17.80
N GLY A 130 0.82 10.40 17.05
CA GLY A 130 0.77 10.19 15.60
C GLY A 130 -0.11 8.99 15.22
N GLN A 131 0.09 7.85 15.88
CA GLN A 131 -0.72 6.64 15.68
C GLN A 131 -2.20 6.89 16.07
N ALA A 132 -2.43 7.61 17.17
CA ALA A 132 -3.76 7.98 17.64
C ALA A 132 -4.50 8.88 16.65
N LEU A 133 -3.83 9.91 16.13
CA LEU A 133 -4.36 10.80 15.11
C LEU A 133 -4.68 10.03 13.81
N PHE A 134 -3.78 9.16 13.37
CA PHE A 134 -3.99 8.35 12.16
C PHE A 134 -5.18 7.40 12.32
N THR A 135 -5.32 6.77 13.50
CA THR A 135 -6.49 5.96 13.87
C THR A 135 -7.77 6.78 13.87
N PHE A 136 -7.73 7.99 14.41
CA PHE A 136 -8.88 8.88 14.42
C PHE A 136 -9.37 9.23 13.01
N PHE A 137 -8.46 9.42 12.04
CA PHE A 137 -8.83 9.63 10.64
C PHE A 137 -9.36 8.37 9.97
N GLN A 138 -8.71 7.22 10.19
CA GLN A 138 -9.12 5.93 9.62
C GLN A 138 -10.57 5.57 9.93
N TYR A 139 -11.03 5.86 11.15
CA TYR A 139 -12.39 5.58 11.62
C TYR A 139 -13.35 6.79 11.45
N SER A 140 -13.01 7.77 10.61
CA SER A 140 -13.83 8.98 10.40
C SER A 140 -15.24 8.73 9.86
N ARG A 141 -15.45 7.61 9.15
CA ARG A 141 -16.76 7.20 8.60
C ARG A 141 -17.60 6.36 9.55
N LYS A 142 -17.08 6.03 10.74
CA LYS A 142 -17.80 5.25 11.76
C LYS A 142 -18.51 6.16 12.77
N PHE A 143 -19.43 5.57 13.55
CA PHE A 143 -20.10 6.30 14.63
C PHE A 143 -19.08 6.81 15.66
N TRP A 144 -19.38 7.97 16.24
CA TRP A 144 -18.50 8.67 17.17
C TRP A 144 -18.02 7.80 18.35
N ARG A 145 -18.88 6.93 18.88
CA ARG A 145 -18.53 6.01 19.98
C ARG A 145 -17.42 5.02 19.59
N GLU A 146 -17.53 4.40 18.42
CA GLU A 146 -16.49 3.48 17.91
C GLU A 146 -15.19 4.22 17.64
N ARG A 147 -15.29 5.41 17.03
CA ARG A 147 -14.14 6.27 16.74
C ARG A 147 -13.38 6.66 18.00
N LEU A 148 -14.09 7.07 19.05
CA LEU A 148 -13.49 7.44 20.33
C LEU A 148 -12.89 6.23 21.04
N GLY A 149 -13.57 5.08 21.03
CA GLY A 149 -13.04 3.83 21.58
C GLY A 149 -11.72 3.41 20.92
N ARG A 150 -11.63 3.53 19.59
CA ARG A 150 -10.39 3.25 18.83
C ARG A 150 -9.30 4.27 19.13
N LEU A 151 -9.65 5.55 19.27
CA LEU A 151 -8.71 6.59 19.67
C LEU A 151 -8.11 6.29 21.05
N THR A 152 -8.93 5.93 22.04
CA THR A 152 -8.45 5.56 23.38
C THR A 152 -7.50 4.37 23.34
N LEU A 153 -7.82 3.33 22.57
CA LEU A 153 -6.94 2.18 22.41
C LEU A 153 -5.61 2.55 21.73
N ALA A 154 -5.63 3.51 20.80
CA ALA A 154 -4.42 4.02 20.18
C ALA A 154 -3.54 4.81 21.16
N LEU A 155 -4.14 5.64 22.01
CA LEU A 155 -3.42 6.37 23.06
C LEU A 155 -2.79 5.43 24.10
N LEU A 156 -3.31 4.22 24.26
CA LEU A 156 -2.74 3.16 25.09
C LEU A 156 -1.67 2.31 24.37
N GLY A 157 -1.31 2.62 23.12
CA GLY A 157 -0.35 1.84 22.35
C GLY A 157 -0.85 0.45 21.91
N LEU A 158 -2.17 0.20 21.96
CA LEU A 158 -2.77 -1.10 21.59
C LEU A 158 -3.18 -1.18 20.12
N SER A 159 -3.08 -0.07 19.40
CA SER A 159 -3.48 0.01 17.99
C SER A 159 -2.72 -0.94 17.07
N PRO A 160 -1.38 -1.04 17.13
CA PRO A 160 -0.63 -2.00 16.31
C PRO A 160 -1.09 -3.46 16.55
N LEU A 161 -1.42 -3.81 17.80
CA LEU A 161 -1.91 -5.14 18.16
C LEU A 161 -3.28 -5.43 17.53
N ILE A 162 -4.21 -4.48 17.63
CA ILE A 162 -5.57 -4.60 17.09
C ILE A 162 -5.53 -4.73 15.57
N GLU A 163 -4.79 -3.84 14.89
CA GLU A 163 -4.72 -3.87 13.43
C GLU A 163 -3.94 -5.09 12.94
N GLY A 164 -2.91 -5.54 13.68
CA GLY A 164 -2.25 -6.82 13.46
C GLY A 164 -3.23 -8.00 13.55
N ALA A 165 -4.13 -8.00 14.54
CA ALA A 165 -5.17 -9.02 14.66
C ALA A 165 -6.16 -8.99 13.48
N HIS A 166 -6.52 -7.80 12.98
CA HIS A 166 -7.34 -7.68 11.77
C HIS A 166 -6.63 -8.22 10.53
N VAL A 167 -5.33 -7.93 10.36
CA VAL A 167 -4.51 -8.50 9.26
C VAL A 167 -4.43 -10.01 9.37
N TRP A 168 -4.20 -10.55 10.57
CA TRP A 168 -4.11 -11.98 10.80
C TRP A 168 -5.43 -12.72 10.51
N THR A 169 -6.55 -12.14 10.93
CA THR A 169 -7.90 -12.69 10.71
C THR A 169 -8.40 -12.45 9.28
N GLY A 170 -7.79 -11.52 8.53
CA GLY A 170 -8.24 -11.10 7.21
C GLY A 170 -9.54 -10.30 7.26
N LYS A 171 -9.87 -9.69 8.41
CA LYS A 171 -11.07 -8.88 8.56
C LYS A 171 -10.84 -7.52 7.91
N GLU A 172 -11.55 -7.29 6.80
CA GLU A 172 -11.63 -5.99 6.13
C GLU A 172 -13.00 -5.37 6.41
N ASP A 173 -13.02 -4.07 6.68
CA ASP A 173 -14.26 -3.33 6.94
C ASP A 173 -14.42 -2.23 5.89
N PRO A 174 -15.45 -2.29 5.03
CA PRO A 174 -15.60 -1.38 3.91
C PRO A 174 -15.88 0.07 4.33
N ALA A 175 -16.23 0.30 5.60
CA ALA A 175 -16.41 1.65 6.13
C ALA A 175 -15.08 2.31 6.52
N LEU A 176 -13.95 1.59 6.51
CA LEU A 176 -12.64 2.16 6.78
C LEU A 176 -12.06 2.89 5.57
N LEU A 177 -11.16 3.85 5.80
CA LEU A 177 -10.48 4.59 4.71
C LEU A 177 -9.42 3.74 4.01
N LEU A 178 -8.61 3.03 4.80
CA LEU A 178 -7.52 2.17 4.35
C LEU A 178 -7.83 0.70 4.68
N SER A 179 -7.23 -0.22 3.93
CA SER A 179 -7.29 -1.65 4.30
C SER A 179 -6.52 -1.91 5.60
N SER A 180 -6.88 -2.99 6.31
CA SER A 180 -6.23 -3.35 7.59
C SER A 180 -4.72 -3.49 7.45
N THR A 181 -4.24 -4.07 6.34
CA THR A 181 -2.78 -4.19 6.05
C THR A 181 -2.11 -2.84 5.85
N THR A 182 -2.75 -1.92 5.14
CA THR A 182 -2.20 -0.59 4.88
C THR A 182 -2.16 0.23 6.16
N MET A 183 -3.20 0.11 6.98
CA MET A 183 -3.28 0.75 8.29
C MET A 183 -2.16 0.26 9.23
N TYR A 184 -2.00 -1.07 9.36
CA TYR A 184 -0.94 -1.66 10.18
C TYR A 184 0.46 -1.21 9.72
N ALA A 185 0.72 -1.24 8.41
CA ALA A 185 2.00 -0.77 7.87
C ALA A 185 2.23 0.73 8.12
N SER A 186 1.19 1.56 8.01
CA SER A 186 1.28 2.99 8.29
C SER A 186 1.58 3.29 9.75
N MET A 187 1.00 2.51 10.69
CA MET A 187 1.32 2.63 12.12
C MET A 187 2.79 2.33 12.41
N LYS A 188 3.32 1.29 11.77
CA LYS A 188 4.74 0.93 11.91
C LYS A 188 5.67 1.93 11.22
N ALA A 189 5.24 2.50 10.10
CA ALA A 189 5.94 3.61 9.48
C ALA A 189 6.02 4.82 10.44
N ILE A 190 4.90 5.18 11.10
CA ILE A 190 4.83 6.24 12.12
C ILE A 190 5.80 5.98 13.28
N GLU A 191 5.81 4.76 13.82
CA GLU A 191 6.72 4.30 14.88
C GLU A 191 8.18 4.52 14.48
N ILE A 192 8.60 3.97 13.33
CA ILE A 192 9.97 4.13 12.83
C ILE A 192 10.33 5.62 12.63
N GLY A 193 9.42 6.38 12.04
CA GLY A 193 9.68 7.76 11.63
C GLY A 193 9.76 8.75 12.79
N LEU A 194 8.87 8.64 13.77
CA LEU A 194 8.72 9.63 14.85
C LEU A 194 9.48 9.25 16.12
N GLU A 195 9.77 7.96 16.34
CA GLU A 195 10.41 7.44 17.54
C GLU A 195 11.76 6.80 17.19
N SER A 196 11.76 5.68 16.47
CA SER A 196 12.98 4.87 16.30
C SER A 196 14.13 5.64 15.63
N ILE A 197 13.87 6.43 14.59
CA ILE A 197 14.92 7.22 13.91
C ILE A 197 15.51 8.31 14.84
N PRO A 198 14.74 9.29 15.35
CA PRO A 198 15.29 10.33 16.22
C PRO A 198 15.95 9.79 17.48
N GLU A 199 15.36 8.76 18.08
CA GLU A 199 15.88 8.14 19.29
C GLU A 199 17.22 7.45 19.06
N SER A 200 17.34 6.63 18.02
CA SER A 200 18.59 5.94 17.69
C SER A 200 19.74 6.94 17.48
N ILE A 201 19.45 8.10 16.88
CA ILE A 201 20.43 9.18 16.69
C ILE A 201 20.91 9.74 18.03
N ILE A 202 20.00 9.99 18.97
CA ILE A 202 20.33 10.49 20.31
C ILE A 202 21.09 9.44 21.12
N GLN A 203 20.62 8.19 21.14
CA GLN A 203 21.25 7.10 21.87
C GLN A 203 22.68 6.84 21.38
N LEU A 204 22.88 6.74 20.06
CA LEU A 204 24.21 6.56 19.48
C LEU A 204 25.08 7.80 19.70
N GLY A 205 24.52 9.01 19.62
CA GLY A 205 25.24 10.24 19.95
C GLY A 205 25.75 10.26 21.40
N GLY A 206 24.92 9.83 22.36
CA GLY A 206 25.29 9.69 23.77
C GLY A 206 26.36 8.61 24.00
N LEU A 207 26.26 7.47 23.30
CA LEU A 207 27.29 6.42 23.33
C LEU A 207 28.64 6.93 22.85
N LEU A 208 28.64 7.63 21.72
CA LEU A 208 29.86 8.20 21.14
C LEU A 208 30.47 9.23 22.08
N LYS A 209 29.67 10.12 22.68
CA LYS A 209 30.12 11.13 23.66
C LYS A 209 30.74 10.55 24.93
N GLY A 210 30.62 9.24 25.15
CA GLY A 210 31.22 8.56 26.29
C GLY A 210 30.41 8.67 27.58
N ASN A 211 29.07 8.65 27.48
CA ASN A 211 28.17 8.67 28.64
C ASN A 211 28.55 7.64 29.73
N LYS A 212 28.17 7.91 30.99
CA LYS A 212 28.57 7.12 32.18
C LYS A 212 28.33 5.62 31.99
N GLU A 213 29.21 4.78 32.55
CA GLU A 213 29.27 3.32 32.31
C GLU A 213 27.93 2.59 32.45
N GLY A 214 27.06 3.00 33.38
CA GLY A 214 25.73 2.39 33.56
C GLY A 214 24.74 2.62 32.40
N VAL A 215 24.94 3.66 31.59
CA VAL A 215 24.03 4.04 30.50
C VAL A 215 24.43 3.34 29.18
N LYS A 216 25.72 3.02 29.01
CA LYS A 216 26.27 2.48 27.76
C LYS A 216 25.63 1.15 27.34
N GLY A 217 25.42 0.23 28.26
CA GLY A 217 24.88 -1.10 27.94
C GLY A 217 23.44 -1.03 27.42
N ILE A 218 22.58 -0.26 28.09
CA ILE A 218 21.16 -0.13 27.74
C ILE A 218 21.01 0.60 26.40
N GLN A 219 21.79 1.65 26.15
CA GLN A 219 21.79 2.37 24.86
C GLN A 219 22.21 1.47 23.69
N ILE A 220 23.23 0.63 23.85
CA ILE A 220 23.64 -0.30 22.77
C ILE A 220 22.49 -1.26 22.45
N ILE A 221 21.84 -1.81 23.48
CA ILE A 221 20.71 -2.71 23.30
C ILE A 221 19.54 -2.00 22.61
N GLY A 222 19.19 -0.78 23.06
CA GLY A 222 18.13 0.04 22.45
C GLY A 222 18.39 0.31 20.97
N VAL A 223 19.59 0.81 20.61
CA VAL A 223 19.97 1.06 19.22
C VAL A 223 19.88 -0.22 18.37
N ILE A 224 20.37 -1.36 18.87
CA ILE A 224 20.31 -2.64 18.13
C ILE A 224 18.86 -3.07 17.90
N ILE A 225 18.01 -3.00 18.93
CA ILE A 225 16.61 -3.42 18.84
C ILE A 225 15.86 -2.54 17.85
N SER A 226 16.02 -1.22 17.93
CA SER A 226 15.43 -0.27 16.98
C SER A 226 15.87 -0.56 15.53
N ILE A 227 17.16 -0.80 15.29
CA ILE A 227 17.67 -1.14 13.95
C ILE A 227 17.05 -2.46 13.44
N VAL A 228 17.03 -3.50 14.28
CA VAL A 228 16.49 -4.81 13.92
C VAL A 228 14.97 -4.73 13.68
N ALA A 229 14.24 -4.02 14.55
CA ALA A 229 12.80 -3.79 14.42
C ALA A 229 12.47 -3.04 13.14
N GLY A 230 13.13 -1.90 12.90
CA GLY A 230 12.97 -1.10 11.69
C GLY A 230 13.29 -1.91 10.43
N ALA A 231 14.43 -2.60 10.39
CA ALA A 231 14.82 -3.42 9.24
C ALA A 231 13.86 -4.58 8.98
N PHE A 232 13.37 -5.24 10.03
CA PHE A 232 12.40 -6.34 9.91
C PHE A 232 11.06 -5.84 9.38
N ILE A 233 10.50 -4.79 9.98
CA ILE A 233 9.25 -4.15 9.57
C ILE A 233 9.32 -3.74 8.10
N MET A 234 10.40 -3.08 7.71
CA MET A 234 10.56 -2.58 6.34
C MET A 234 10.74 -3.71 5.34
N THR A 235 11.47 -4.76 5.71
CA THR A 235 11.62 -5.94 4.86
C THR A 235 10.30 -6.68 4.68
N ASP A 236 9.60 -6.98 5.77
CA ASP A 236 8.32 -7.68 5.71
C ASP A 236 7.26 -6.85 4.96
N GLY A 237 7.20 -5.55 5.24
CA GLY A 237 6.33 -4.60 4.56
C GLY A 237 6.56 -4.60 3.05
N ASN A 238 7.81 -4.48 2.60
CA ASN A 238 8.14 -4.51 1.17
C ASN A 238 7.65 -5.81 0.49
N PHE A 239 7.91 -6.98 1.08
CA PHE A 239 7.44 -8.24 0.52
C PHE A 239 5.91 -8.38 0.57
N GLY A 240 5.28 -7.95 1.66
CA GLY A 240 3.84 -7.99 1.84
C GLY A 240 3.10 -7.11 0.81
N PHE A 241 3.54 -5.87 0.65
CA PHE A 241 2.95 -4.94 -0.32
C PHE A 241 3.14 -5.40 -1.75
N ILE A 242 4.35 -5.82 -2.13
CA ILE A 242 4.64 -6.25 -3.50
C ILE A 242 3.88 -7.52 -3.83
N LEU A 243 3.79 -8.48 -2.91
CA LEU A 243 2.99 -9.69 -3.11
C LEU A 243 1.50 -9.34 -3.26
N SER A 244 0.97 -8.41 -2.45
CA SER A 244 -0.41 -7.93 -2.56
C SER A 244 -0.68 -7.27 -3.93
N LYS A 245 0.24 -6.41 -4.40
CA LYS A 245 0.14 -5.74 -5.70
C LYS A 245 0.29 -6.74 -6.86
N TYR A 246 1.24 -7.68 -6.78
CA TYR A 246 1.40 -8.76 -7.75
C TYR A 246 0.14 -9.64 -7.83
N LEU A 247 -0.45 -9.99 -6.69
CA LEU A 247 -1.71 -10.75 -6.66
C LEU A 247 -2.91 -9.95 -7.21
N LYS A 248 -2.86 -8.62 -7.23
CA LYS A 248 -3.87 -7.73 -7.84
C LYS A 248 -3.60 -7.45 -9.33
N CYS A 249 -2.35 -7.44 -9.74
CA CYS A 249 -1.89 -7.12 -11.10
C CYS A 249 -0.71 -8.03 -11.51
N PRO A 250 -0.91 -9.35 -11.72
CA PRO A 250 0.19 -10.31 -11.96
C PRO A 250 0.86 -10.13 -13.33
N GLY A 251 0.26 -9.33 -14.21
CA GLY A 251 0.87 -8.95 -15.48
C GLY A 251 1.84 -7.77 -15.38
N ASP A 252 1.82 -7.01 -14.29
CA ASP A 252 2.71 -5.87 -14.13
C ASP A 252 4.16 -6.36 -13.98
N PRO A 253 5.06 -5.99 -14.90
CA PRO A 253 6.44 -6.47 -14.88
C PRO A 253 7.20 -5.99 -13.65
N TYR A 254 6.80 -4.88 -13.02
CA TYR A 254 7.49 -4.31 -11.86
C TYR A 254 7.32 -5.14 -10.59
N TYR A 255 6.15 -5.76 -10.37
CA TYR A 255 5.87 -6.50 -9.14
C TYR A 255 6.37 -7.97 -9.16
N GLY A 256 7.00 -8.39 -10.25
CA GLY A 256 7.40 -9.78 -10.49
C GLY A 256 8.77 -10.22 -9.95
N TRP A 257 9.46 -9.42 -9.14
CA TRP A 257 10.84 -9.70 -8.72
C TRP A 257 10.99 -10.75 -7.62
N ILE A 258 9.91 -11.09 -6.90
CA ILE A 258 9.96 -12.10 -5.83
C ILE A 258 10.23 -13.47 -6.44
N SER A 259 11.32 -14.11 -6.03
CA SER A 259 11.66 -15.43 -6.54
C SER A 259 10.61 -16.48 -6.18
N LYS A 260 10.31 -17.36 -7.15
CA LYS A 260 9.44 -18.53 -6.97
C LYS A 260 10.10 -19.64 -6.16
N SER A 261 11.43 -19.69 -6.14
CA SER A 261 12.17 -20.74 -5.43
C SER A 261 12.18 -20.45 -3.91
N PRO A 262 11.84 -21.42 -3.04
CA PRO A 262 11.81 -21.17 -1.59
C PRO A 262 13.17 -20.80 -1.00
N ARG A 263 14.27 -21.30 -1.57
CA ARG A 263 15.63 -20.98 -1.12
C ARG A 263 16.01 -19.56 -1.53
N SER A 264 15.87 -19.21 -2.80
CA SER A 264 16.20 -17.88 -3.31
C SER A 264 15.32 -16.83 -2.65
N LYS A 265 14.02 -17.09 -2.46
CA LYS A 265 13.14 -16.17 -1.72
C LYS A 265 13.62 -15.90 -0.29
N ARG A 266 14.07 -16.91 0.45
CA ARG A 266 14.64 -16.73 1.80
C ARG A 266 15.92 -15.90 1.77
N LEU A 267 16.81 -16.16 0.82
CA LEU A 267 18.05 -15.39 0.65
C LEU A 267 17.79 -13.96 0.19
N GLN A 268 16.77 -13.74 -0.64
CA GLN A 268 16.32 -12.43 -1.07
C GLN A 268 15.75 -11.63 0.11
N MET A 269 14.93 -12.25 0.95
CA MET A 269 14.43 -11.64 2.19
C MET A 269 15.58 -11.31 3.16
N LEU A 270 16.53 -12.23 3.33
CA LEU A 270 17.71 -12.00 4.16
C LEU A 270 18.58 -10.85 3.62
N GLY A 271 18.83 -10.82 2.31
CA GLY A 271 19.58 -9.74 1.66
C GLY A 271 18.91 -8.38 1.87
N MET A 272 17.58 -8.31 1.72
CA MET A 272 16.82 -7.07 1.97
C MET A 272 16.86 -6.66 3.44
N PHE A 273 16.78 -7.60 4.37
CA PHE A 273 16.92 -7.32 5.80
C PHE A 273 18.29 -6.76 6.15
N ILE A 274 19.36 -7.40 5.65
CA ILE A 274 20.74 -6.93 5.85
C ILE A 274 20.93 -5.54 5.25
N PHE A 275 20.44 -5.33 4.02
CA PHE A 275 20.49 -4.02 3.37
C PHE A 275 19.80 -2.95 4.23
N ASN A 276 18.55 -3.17 4.64
CA ASN A 276 17.80 -2.22 5.46
C ASN A 276 18.47 -1.95 6.82
N ALA A 277 18.92 -2.99 7.52
CA ALA A 277 19.54 -2.86 8.84
C ALA A 277 20.81 -2.02 8.79
N PHE A 278 21.72 -2.34 7.87
CA PHE A 278 23.01 -1.64 7.81
C PHE A 278 22.91 -0.29 7.09
N TYR A 279 21.94 -0.10 6.21
CA TYR A 279 21.63 1.23 5.68
C TYR A 279 21.09 2.14 6.80
N PHE A 280 20.26 1.60 7.69
CA PHE A 280 19.78 2.32 8.86
C PHE A 280 20.91 2.64 9.85
N VAL A 281 21.82 1.70 10.11
CA VAL A 281 23.06 1.95 10.87
C VAL A 281 23.82 3.13 10.27
N GLN A 282 24.07 3.13 8.96
CA GLN A 282 24.80 4.21 8.30
C GLN A 282 24.11 5.55 8.46
N PHE A 283 22.79 5.60 8.28
CA PHE A 283 22.01 6.80 8.50
C PHE A 283 22.20 7.30 9.93
N VAL A 284 21.88 6.48 10.94
CA VAL A 284 21.98 6.85 12.36
C VAL A 284 23.41 7.28 12.73
N SER A 285 24.43 6.51 12.36
CA SER A 285 25.84 6.83 12.62
C SER A 285 26.25 8.18 12.03
N THR A 286 25.87 8.46 10.79
CA THR A 286 26.18 9.75 10.14
C THR A 286 25.52 10.90 10.88
N GLN A 287 24.23 10.75 11.20
CA GLN A 287 23.46 11.78 11.90
C GLN A 287 24.02 12.06 13.30
N SER A 288 24.36 11.01 14.05
CA SER A 288 24.93 11.13 15.39
C SER A 288 26.30 11.80 15.36
N LEU A 289 27.20 11.39 14.46
CA LEU A 289 28.53 11.99 14.32
C LEU A 289 28.41 13.47 13.94
N PHE A 290 27.56 13.79 12.98
CA PHE A 290 27.38 15.19 12.57
C PHE A 290 26.82 16.07 13.69
N ALA A 291 25.82 15.58 14.43
CA ALA A 291 25.26 16.30 15.57
C ALA A 291 26.32 16.60 16.64
N LEU A 292 27.29 15.69 16.84
CA LEU A 292 28.42 15.88 17.74
C LEU A 292 29.42 16.92 17.19
N SER A 293 29.83 16.80 15.92
CA SER A 293 30.86 17.67 15.32
C SER A 293 30.48 19.15 15.25
N PHE A 294 29.20 19.43 15.00
CA PHE A 294 28.72 20.80 14.79
C PHE A 294 28.10 21.43 16.03
N ASN A 295 28.09 20.71 17.16
CA ASN A 295 27.46 21.11 18.43
C ASN A 295 26.06 21.75 18.24
N SER A 296 25.36 21.36 17.18
CA SER A 296 24.10 21.93 16.75
C SER A 296 23.31 20.86 16.00
N ARG A 297 22.03 20.80 16.31
CA ARG A 297 21.09 19.83 15.71
C ARG A 297 20.47 20.38 14.41
N SER A 298 20.61 21.68 14.13
CA SER A 298 19.94 22.39 13.05
C SER A 298 20.49 22.19 11.62
N PRO A 299 21.81 22.00 11.36
CA PRO A 299 22.30 22.03 9.98
C PRO A 299 21.89 20.78 9.18
N LEU A 300 21.58 19.66 9.83
CA LEU A 300 21.21 18.43 9.15
C LEU A 300 19.72 18.36 8.81
N PHE A 301 18.83 18.92 9.65
CA PHE A 301 17.44 19.14 9.24
C PHE A 301 17.35 20.12 8.06
N LEU A 302 18.26 21.10 7.98
CA LEU A 302 18.38 21.96 6.81
C LEU A 302 18.87 21.18 5.58
N LEU A 303 19.84 20.27 5.72
CA LEU A 303 20.30 19.42 4.62
C LEU A 303 19.17 18.49 4.13
N LEU A 304 18.49 17.78 5.02
CA LEU A 304 17.37 16.90 4.68
C LEU A 304 16.21 17.68 4.07
N GLY A 305 15.91 18.87 4.60
CA GLY A 305 14.89 19.77 4.07
C GLY A 305 15.24 20.32 2.69
N PHE A 306 16.51 20.67 2.45
CA PHE A 306 17.00 21.10 1.15
C PHE A 306 16.95 19.97 0.12
N GLU A 307 17.42 18.77 0.48
CA GLU A 307 17.35 17.60 -0.40
C GLU A 307 15.89 17.26 -0.72
N PHE A 308 15.00 17.29 0.27
CA PHE A 308 13.56 17.13 0.08
C PHE A 308 12.99 18.17 -0.89
N ALA A 309 13.38 19.45 -0.76
CA ALA A 309 12.96 20.52 -1.66
C ALA A 309 13.46 20.29 -3.10
N VAL A 310 14.69 19.81 -3.28
CA VAL A 310 15.24 19.46 -4.60
C VAL A 310 14.48 18.29 -5.23
N VAL A 311 14.18 17.24 -4.47
CA VAL A 311 13.39 16.10 -5.00
C VAL A 311 11.96 16.55 -5.29
N CYS A 312 11.33 17.38 -4.44
CA CYS A 312 10.04 18.03 -4.70
C CYS A 312 10.08 18.78 -6.04
N PHE A 313 11.11 19.60 -6.24
CA PHE A 313 11.28 20.39 -7.45
C PHE A 313 11.43 19.50 -8.69
N TYR A 314 12.27 18.47 -8.62
CA TYR A 314 12.46 17.51 -9.70
C TYR A 314 11.15 16.77 -10.04
N MET A 315 10.43 16.26 -9.05
CA MET A 315 9.16 15.55 -9.26
C MET A 315 8.05 16.48 -9.79
N GLY A 316 8.03 17.73 -9.33
CA GLY A 316 7.00 18.71 -9.66
C GLY A 316 7.19 19.37 -11.01
N TYR A 317 8.37 19.93 -11.24
CA TYR A 317 8.65 20.73 -12.44
C TYR A 317 9.13 19.88 -13.61
N ILE A 318 10.01 18.91 -13.37
CA ILE A 318 10.61 18.11 -14.45
C ILE A 318 9.67 16.96 -14.82
N LYS A 319 9.26 16.14 -13.85
CA LYS A 319 8.38 14.99 -14.14
C LYS A 319 6.90 15.34 -14.27
N LYS A 320 6.45 16.45 -13.67
CA LYS A 320 5.03 16.81 -13.58
C LYS A 320 4.19 15.67 -12.98
N GLU A 321 4.74 15.03 -11.95
CA GLU A 321 4.17 13.89 -11.23
C GLU A 321 4.17 14.09 -9.71
N LEU A 322 4.59 15.27 -9.22
CA LEU A 322 4.49 15.61 -7.79
C LEU A 322 3.04 15.44 -7.32
N PHE A 323 2.88 14.69 -6.23
CA PHE A 323 1.60 14.32 -5.64
C PHE A 323 0.75 13.30 -6.41
N GLY A 324 1.25 12.69 -7.49
CA GLY A 324 0.50 11.68 -8.22
C GLY A 324 0.08 10.46 -7.37
N PHE A 325 0.83 10.13 -6.31
CA PHE A 325 0.48 9.08 -5.34
C PHE A 325 -0.32 9.61 -4.12
N ALA A 326 -0.34 10.93 -3.90
CA ALA A 326 -0.79 11.56 -2.66
C ALA A 326 -2.21 12.14 -2.71
N VAL A 327 -2.79 12.24 -3.90
CA VAL A 327 -4.17 12.72 -4.08
C VAL A 327 -5.13 11.58 -3.65
N ILE A 328 -5.43 11.57 -2.36
CA ILE A 328 -6.43 10.68 -1.77
C ILE A 328 -7.80 11.27 -2.07
N SER A 329 -8.49 10.66 -3.03
CA SER A 329 -9.95 10.49 -3.27
C SER A 329 -10.99 11.59 -2.95
N ASP A 330 -10.70 12.70 -2.28
CA ASP A 330 -11.63 13.83 -2.16
C ASP A 330 -10.94 15.21 -2.20
N PRO A 331 -11.32 16.10 -3.15
CA PRO A 331 -10.66 17.35 -3.40
C PRO A 331 -11.16 18.45 -2.45
N ASN A 332 -10.35 18.77 -1.44
CA ASN A 332 -10.41 20.05 -0.74
C ASN A 332 -9.02 20.69 -0.87
N PRO A 333 -8.83 22.01 -1.02
CA PRO A 333 -7.50 22.60 -1.26
C PRO A 333 -6.47 22.20 -0.20
N LEU A 334 -6.90 22.08 1.06
CA LEU A 334 -6.09 21.62 2.20
C LEU A 334 -5.72 20.12 2.12
N SER A 335 -6.62 19.27 1.61
CA SER A 335 -6.34 17.84 1.37
C SER A 335 -5.55 17.60 0.09
N ASN A 336 -5.51 18.56 -0.84
CA ASN A 336 -4.83 18.42 -2.13
C ASN A 336 -3.36 18.87 -2.13
N THR A 337 -2.91 19.62 -1.12
CA THR A 337 -1.52 20.13 -1.06
C THR A 337 -0.82 19.81 0.25
N LEU A 338 -1.37 20.22 1.39
CA LEU A 338 -0.66 20.09 2.67
C LEU A 338 -0.52 18.64 3.14
N LEU A 339 -1.62 17.88 3.15
CA LEU A 339 -1.61 16.48 3.59
C LEU A 339 -0.75 15.58 2.68
N PRO A 340 -0.80 15.74 1.34
CA PRO A 340 0.15 15.15 0.42
C PRO A 340 1.61 15.47 0.72
N LEU A 341 1.92 16.74 1.01
CA LEU A 341 3.28 17.18 1.26
C LEU A 341 3.81 16.65 2.60
N ILE A 342 2.99 16.63 3.65
CA ILE A 342 3.34 16.02 4.95
C ILE A 342 3.55 14.52 4.77
N GLY A 343 2.62 13.84 4.09
CA GLY A 343 2.75 12.41 3.79
C GLY A 343 4.01 12.12 2.98
N TRP A 344 4.36 12.99 2.03
CA TRP A 344 5.56 12.84 1.22
C TRP A 344 6.84 13.15 1.99
N ALA A 345 6.85 14.17 2.84
CA ALA A 345 7.99 14.46 3.72
C ALA A 345 8.27 13.28 4.64
N PHE A 346 7.21 12.69 5.20
CA PHE A 346 7.30 11.49 6.02
C PHE A 346 7.82 10.29 5.22
N TYR A 347 7.28 10.07 4.03
CA TYR A 347 7.72 9.00 3.13
C TYR A 347 9.18 9.16 2.70
N TYR A 348 9.60 10.39 2.36
CA TYR A 348 10.96 10.72 2.01
C TYR A 348 11.91 10.48 3.19
N MET A 349 11.55 10.91 4.39
CA MET A 349 12.34 10.66 5.60
C MET A 349 12.55 9.16 5.82
N LEU A 350 11.50 8.34 5.69
CA LEU A 350 11.60 6.89 5.80
C LEU A 350 12.51 6.29 4.73
N VAL A 351 12.36 6.65 3.45
CA VAL A 351 13.23 6.14 2.37
C VAL A 351 14.70 6.49 2.62
N ASN A 352 14.98 7.64 3.23
CA ASN A 352 16.34 8.06 3.55
C ASN A 352 16.97 7.35 4.74
N ALA A 353 16.18 6.84 5.67
CA ALA A 353 16.67 6.12 6.84
C ALA A 353 16.59 4.59 6.68
N VAL A 354 15.50 4.08 6.11
CA VAL A 354 15.24 2.65 5.89
C VAL A 354 14.50 2.45 4.55
N PRO A 355 15.20 2.08 3.46
CA PRO A 355 14.65 2.13 2.12
C PRO A 355 13.40 1.26 1.88
N MET A 356 12.38 1.86 1.29
CA MET A 356 11.17 1.15 0.85
C MET A 356 11.25 0.84 -0.65
N LEU A 357 11.44 -0.41 -1.06
CA LEU A 357 11.41 -0.81 -2.48
C LEU A 357 10.07 -0.53 -3.16
N ILE A 358 8.97 -0.43 -2.40
CA ILE A 358 7.71 0.04 -2.96
C ILE A 358 7.85 1.44 -3.57
N ALA A 359 8.73 2.30 -3.03
CA ALA A 359 8.97 3.64 -3.53
C ALA A 359 9.58 3.65 -4.94
N ALA A 360 10.33 2.60 -5.30
CA ALA A 360 10.83 2.43 -6.65
C ALA A 360 9.73 2.08 -7.67
N ALA A 361 8.50 1.80 -7.24
CA ALA A 361 7.41 1.58 -8.18
C ALA A 361 7.20 2.83 -9.04
N PRO A 362 7.01 2.70 -10.36
CA PRO A 362 6.85 3.85 -11.27
C PRO A 362 5.71 4.80 -10.88
N LEU A 363 4.69 4.32 -10.18
CA LEU A 363 3.56 5.11 -9.70
C LEU A 363 3.81 5.86 -8.38
N GLU A 364 4.94 5.57 -7.71
CA GLU A 364 5.38 6.16 -6.43
C GLU A 364 6.46 7.23 -6.67
N LEU A 365 7.73 7.02 -6.27
CA LEU A 365 8.86 7.90 -6.65
C LEU A 365 9.40 7.57 -8.04
N GLY A 366 9.22 6.32 -8.46
CA GLY A 366 9.83 5.76 -9.64
C GLY A 366 11.26 5.25 -9.38
N PRO A 367 11.70 4.28 -10.19
CA PRO A 367 12.90 3.49 -9.91
C PRO A 367 14.18 4.32 -10.00
N GLU A 368 14.28 5.23 -10.97
CA GLU A 368 15.44 6.11 -11.12
C GLU A 368 15.65 7.06 -9.94
N VAL A 369 14.55 7.62 -9.40
CA VAL A 369 14.59 8.58 -8.29
C VAL A 369 14.91 7.83 -7.01
N PHE A 370 14.29 6.68 -6.80
CA PHE A 370 14.58 5.84 -5.65
C PHE A 370 16.04 5.38 -5.63
N ALA A 371 16.53 4.79 -6.74
CA ALA A 371 17.92 4.36 -6.85
C ALA A 371 18.89 5.54 -6.68
N GLY A 372 18.55 6.69 -7.27
CA GLY A 372 19.27 7.95 -7.09
C GLY A 372 19.35 8.39 -5.63
N ILE A 373 18.23 8.36 -4.89
CA ILE A 373 18.19 8.70 -3.46
C ILE A 373 19.04 7.74 -2.63
N VAL A 374 18.95 6.42 -2.89
CA VAL A 374 19.76 5.42 -2.18
C VAL A 374 21.26 5.67 -2.42
N LEU A 375 21.67 5.84 -3.68
CA LEU A 375 23.08 6.11 -4.02
C LEU A 375 23.57 7.46 -3.47
N TRP A 376 22.74 8.50 -3.60
CA TRP A 376 23.01 9.83 -3.06
C TRP A 376 23.22 9.76 -1.55
N ARG A 377 22.30 9.11 -0.83
CA ARG A 377 22.37 9.00 0.62
C ARG A 377 23.61 8.23 1.07
N LEU A 378 23.95 7.11 0.43
CA LEU A 378 25.20 6.38 0.71
C LEU A 378 26.44 7.25 0.49
N SER A 379 26.43 8.08 -0.55
CA SER A 379 27.55 8.97 -0.88
C SER A 379 27.68 10.14 0.10
N VAL A 380 26.56 10.83 0.36
CA VAL A 380 26.49 11.95 1.31
C VAL A 380 26.81 11.49 2.72
N ASN A 381 26.28 10.34 3.15
CA ASN A 381 26.60 9.81 4.47
C ASN A 381 28.11 9.59 4.62
N GLY A 382 28.79 9.12 3.57
CA GLY A 382 30.24 8.96 3.57
C GLY A 382 30.99 10.28 3.68
N GLY A 383 30.61 11.27 2.86
CA GLY A 383 31.21 12.60 2.90
C GLY A 383 30.97 13.33 4.23
N VAL A 384 29.74 13.27 4.75
CA VAL A 384 29.35 13.88 6.02
C VAL A 384 30.05 13.18 7.18
N CYS A 385 30.13 11.85 7.20
CA CYS A 385 30.93 11.12 8.20
C CYS A 385 32.38 11.58 8.16
N PHE A 386 33.00 11.64 6.98
CA PHE A 386 34.38 12.08 6.84
C PHE A 386 34.60 13.51 7.37
N LEU A 387 33.74 14.46 6.99
CA LEU A 387 33.80 15.84 7.47
C LEU A 387 33.57 15.97 8.98
N ALA A 388 32.60 15.20 9.51
CA ALA A 388 32.30 15.16 10.93
C ALA A 388 33.52 14.69 11.73
N LEU A 389 34.19 13.64 11.24
CA LEU A 389 35.37 13.06 11.86
C LEU A 389 36.61 13.95 11.79
N MET A 390 36.83 14.65 10.67
CA MET A 390 37.90 15.66 10.54
C MET A 390 37.79 16.80 11.55
N ARG A 391 36.59 17.00 12.12
CA ARG A 391 36.31 18.04 13.12
C ARG A 391 36.33 17.52 14.56
N LEU A 392 36.06 16.23 14.76
CA LEU A 392 36.12 15.56 16.07
C LEU A 392 37.57 15.09 16.28
N ASP A 393 38.42 16.00 16.74
CA ASP A 393 39.87 15.78 16.97
C ASP A 393 40.17 14.88 18.18
N ASP A 394 39.40 13.78 18.34
CA ASP A 394 39.57 12.77 19.39
C ASP A 394 39.66 11.39 18.73
N GLY A 395 40.81 10.72 18.88
CA GLY A 395 41.10 9.42 18.25
C GLY A 395 40.12 8.29 18.62
N HIS A 396 39.35 8.43 19.70
CA HIS A 396 38.32 7.48 20.11
C HIS A 396 37.09 7.50 19.18
N TYR A 397 36.58 8.69 18.82
CA TYR A 397 35.45 8.83 17.89
C TYR A 397 35.87 8.42 16.47
N LEU A 398 37.11 8.72 16.11
CA LEU A 398 37.71 8.38 14.82
C LEU A 398 37.67 6.88 14.55
N ASN A 399 38.16 6.08 15.50
CA ASN A 399 38.29 4.64 15.30
C ASN A 399 36.93 3.92 15.30
N MET A 400 36.03 4.20 16.26
CA MET A 400 34.73 3.52 16.31
C MET A 400 33.76 3.98 15.22
N GLY A 401 33.70 5.29 14.95
CA GLY A 401 32.79 5.87 13.95
C GLY A 401 33.16 5.45 12.53
N MET A 402 34.45 5.51 12.16
CA MET A 402 34.89 5.09 10.82
C MET A 402 34.71 3.60 10.60
N ILE A 403 35.17 2.77 11.53
CA ILE A 403 35.09 1.32 11.37
C ILE A 403 33.62 0.91 11.26
N GLY A 404 32.75 1.42 12.13
CA GLY A 404 31.31 1.17 12.06
C GLY A 404 30.68 1.59 10.72
N TYR A 405 31.03 2.77 10.21
CA TYR A 405 30.52 3.29 8.94
C TYR A 405 30.99 2.46 7.72
N PHE A 406 32.28 2.15 7.62
CA PHE A 406 32.82 1.39 6.49
C PHE A 406 32.40 -0.08 6.52
N VAL A 407 32.35 -0.69 7.70
CA VAL A 407 31.84 -2.06 7.86
C VAL A 407 30.37 -2.11 7.45
N SER A 408 29.56 -1.15 7.90
CA SER A 408 28.15 -1.09 7.49
C SER A 408 27.99 -0.84 5.99
N LEU A 409 28.85 -0.03 5.35
CA LEU A 409 28.85 0.16 3.89
C LEU A 409 29.09 -1.15 3.14
N ILE A 410 30.09 -1.93 3.55
CA ILE A 410 30.40 -3.22 2.94
C ILE A 410 29.21 -4.17 3.10
N ILE A 411 28.61 -4.21 4.29
CA ILE A 411 27.47 -5.09 4.57
C ILE A 411 26.22 -4.68 3.81
N VAL A 412 25.97 -3.37 3.62
CA VAL A 412 24.91 -2.84 2.74
C VAL A 412 25.07 -3.39 1.32
N VAL A 413 26.29 -3.36 0.77
CA VAL A 413 26.59 -3.89 -0.57
C VAL A 413 26.36 -5.40 -0.62
N ILE A 414 26.79 -6.15 0.40
CA ILE A 414 26.51 -7.59 0.50
C ILE A 414 25.01 -7.87 0.52
N GLY A 415 24.24 -7.11 1.29
CA GLY A 415 22.78 -7.20 1.35
C GLY A 415 22.12 -6.97 0.00
N LEU A 416 22.55 -5.94 -0.74
CA LEU A 416 22.08 -5.66 -2.09
C LEU A 416 22.43 -6.78 -3.08
N ILE A 417 23.66 -7.29 -3.05
CA ILE A 417 24.07 -8.41 -3.91
C ILE A 417 23.21 -9.65 -3.61
N LEU A 418 23.04 -10.00 -2.34
CA LEU A 418 22.19 -11.12 -1.92
C LEU A 418 20.74 -10.93 -2.40
N PHE A 419 20.20 -9.72 -2.33
CA PHE A 419 18.87 -9.40 -2.83
C PHE A 419 18.76 -9.58 -4.35
N PHE A 420 19.63 -8.93 -5.13
CA PHE A 420 19.54 -8.90 -6.59
C PHE A 420 19.89 -10.22 -7.28
N VAL A 421 20.87 -10.96 -6.75
CA VAL A 421 21.25 -12.29 -7.27
C VAL A 421 20.09 -13.28 -7.10
N ASN A 422 19.30 -13.13 -6.03
CA ASN A 422 18.19 -14.03 -5.72
C ASN A 422 16.82 -13.52 -6.21
N CYS A 423 16.76 -12.47 -7.04
CA CYS A 423 15.53 -12.09 -7.75
C CYS A 423 15.09 -13.19 -8.74
N ASP A 424 13.80 -13.20 -9.11
CA ASP A 424 13.30 -14.13 -10.14
C ASP A 424 14.13 -14.00 -11.43
N GLU A 425 14.50 -15.13 -12.03
CA GLU A 425 15.35 -15.15 -13.22
C GLU A 425 14.70 -14.45 -14.43
N ASN A 426 13.36 -14.43 -14.48
CA ASN A 426 12.61 -13.77 -15.55
C ASN A 426 12.35 -12.29 -15.28
N PHE A 427 12.76 -11.78 -14.11
CA PHE A 427 12.57 -10.39 -13.76
C PHE A 427 13.66 -9.52 -14.39
N ASP A 428 13.24 -8.50 -15.14
CA ASP A 428 14.15 -7.49 -15.66
C ASP A 428 14.64 -6.60 -14.51
N ARG A 429 15.84 -6.91 -14.01
CA ARG A 429 16.48 -6.14 -12.93
C ARG A 429 16.64 -4.66 -13.28
N SER A 430 16.71 -4.31 -14.57
CA SER A 430 16.84 -2.91 -15.00
C SER A 430 15.66 -2.05 -14.57
N LEU A 431 14.51 -2.65 -14.28
CA LEU A 431 13.34 -1.96 -13.74
C LEU A 431 13.58 -1.27 -12.39
N PHE A 432 14.65 -1.59 -11.67
CA PHE A 432 15.01 -0.89 -10.42
C PHE A 432 15.76 0.43 -10.64
N TRP A 433 16.25 0.72 -11.85
CA TRP A 433 16.99 1.96 -12.14
C TRP A 433 16.62 2.63 -13.47
N LYS A 434 15.81 1.96 -14.31
CA LYS A 434 15.41 2.49 -15.61
C LYS A 434 14.53 3.72 -15.46
N ALA A 435 14.92 4.81 -16.11
CA ALA A 435 14.13 6.03 -16.20
C ALA A 435 12.74 5.74 -16.78
N LYS A 436 11.72 5.75 -15.92
CA LYS A 436 10.34 5.47 -16.31
C LYS A 436 9.39 6.26 -15.42
N SER A 437 8.69 7.20 -16.05
CA SER A 437 7.62 7.96 -15.39
C SER A 437 6.40 7.08 -15.09
N GLY A 438 5.61 7.45 -14.10
CA GLY A 438 4.35 6.78 -13.79
C GLY A 438 3.40 6.76 -14.98
N LYS A 439 3.34 7.86 -15.74
CA LYS A 439 2.56 7.96 -16.99
C LYS A 439 3.02 7.00 -18.07
N GLN A 440 4.34 6.88 -18.31
CA GLN A 440 4.89 5.93 -19.29
C GLN A 440 4.63 4.49 -18.85
N HIS A 441 4.82 4.20 -17.56
CA HIS A 441 4.51 2.88 -17.02
C HIS A 441 3.03 2.53 -17.20
N ALA A 442 2.13 3.47 -16.89
CA ALA A 442 0.71 3.27 -17.07
C ALA A 442 0.33 3.01 -18.54
N ARG A 443 0.91 3.76 -19.48
CA ARG A 443 0.76 3.52 -20.93
C ARG A 443 1.23 2.15 -21.37
N ASP A 444 2.40 1.72 -20.90
CA ASP A 444 2.97 0.42 -21.28
C ASP A 444 2.11 -0.71 -20.73
N CYS A 445 1.64 -0.59 -19.49
CA CYS A 445 0.72 -1.56 -18.89
C CYS A 445 -0.61 -1.62 -19.65
N TRP A 446 -1.13 -0.47 -20.12
CA TRP A 446 -2.32 -0.42 -20.97
C TRP A 446 -2.13 -1.18 -22.29
N LYS A 447 -0.96 -1.01 -22.94
CA LYS A 447 -0.67 -1.60 -24.26
C LYS A 447 -0.32 -3.09 -24.20
N ASP A 448 0.19 -3.60 -23.09
CA ASP A 448 0.59 -5.01 -23.00
C ASP A 448 -0.64 -5.91 -22.83
N VAL A 449 -1.12 -6.44 -23.96
CA VAL A 449 -2.28 -7.35 -24.05
C VAL A 449 -2.13 -8.56 -23.11
N ARG A 450 -0.90 -9.01 -22.83
CA ARG A 450 -0.63 -10.17 -21.96
C ARG A 450 -0.94 -9.88 -20.49
N ILE A 451 -1.04 -8.62 -20.09
CA ILE A 451 -1.46 -8.21 -18.74
C ILE A 451 -2.96 -8.50 -18.56
N TRP A 452 -3.74 -8.26 -19.62
CA TRP A 452 -5.21 -8.27 -19.62
C TRP A 452 -5.84 -9.61 -20.00
N GLU A 453 -5.04 -10.54 -20.52
CA GLU A 453 -5.51 -11.88 -20.92
C GLU A 453 -5.36 -12.94 -19.80
N LYS A 454 -4.74 -12.57 -18.67
CA LYS A 454 -4.32 -13.53 -17.63
C LYS A 454 -5.38 -13.84 -16.58
N ARG A 455 -6.45 -13.05 -16.41
CA ARG A 455 -7.52 -13.39 -15.46
C ARG A 455 -8.78 -13.83 -16.20
N LEU A 456 -9.61 -14.55 -15.45
CA LEU A 456 -10.88 -15.10 -15.92
C LEU A 456 -11.96 -14.03 -16.11
N LYS A 457 -11.66 -12.76 -15.83
CA LYS A 457 -12.60 -11.65 -15.97
C LYS A 457 -12.59 -11.15 -17.41
N SER A 458 -13.67 -10.52 -17.87
CA SER A 458 -13.66 -9.86 -19.17
C SER A 458 -12.54 -8.82 -19.19
N LYS A 459 -11.87 -8.64 -20.34
CA LYS A 459 -10.83 -7.61 -20.55
C LYS A 459 -11.27 -6.24 -19.98
N ASP A 460 -12.55 -5.91 -20.15
CA ASP A 460 -13.15 -4.66 -19.67
C ASP A 460 -13.17 -4.56 -18.13
N SER A 461 -13.44 -5.67 -17.42
CA SER A 461 -13.40 -5.71 -15.94
C SER A 461 -11.98 -5.63 -15.40
N GLU A 462 -10.99 -6.21 -16.08
CA GLU A 462 -9.59 -6.09 -15.68
C GLU A 462 -9.07 -4.67 -15.88
N ILE A 463 -9.34 -4.09 -17.05
CA ILE A 463 -9.06 -2.69 -17.36
C ILE A 463 -9.69 -1.79 -16.29
N TRP A 464 -10.92 -2.06 -15.88
CA TRP A 464 -11.59 -1.31 -14.81
C TRP A 464 -10.86 -1.41 -13.46
N CYS A 465 -10.55 -2.61 -12.99
CA CYS A 465 -9.81 -2.79 -11.72
C CYS A 465 -8.46 -2.06 -11.73
N TRP A 466 -7.80 -1.99 -12.89
CA TRP A 466 -6.56 -1.24 -13.05
C TRP A 466 -6.80 0.28 -13.07
N VAL A 467 -7.80 0.78 -13.80
CA VAL A 467 -8.19 2.21 -13.79
C VAL A 467 -8.59 2.66 -12.38
N GLU A 468 -9.24 1.80 -11.60
CA GLU A 468 -9.54 2.09 -10.19
C GLU A 468 -8.28 2.17 -9.32
N GLY A 469 -7.29 1.32 -9.60
CA GLY A 469 -6.04 1.23 -8.86
C GLY A 469 -4.98 2.26 -9.26
N VAL A 470 -5.09 2.85 -10.45
CA VAL A 470 -4.19 3.87 -10.97
C VAL A 470 -4.76 5.26 -10.69
N HIS A 471 -3.90 6.15 -10.17
CA HIS A 471 -4.31 7.52 -9.93
C HIS A 471 -4.66 8.22 -11.26
N PRO A 472 -5.75 9.02 -11.32
CA PRO A 472 -6.11 9.88 -12.46
C PRO A 472 -4.93 10.54 -13.19
N VAL A 473 -3.94 11.01 -12.43
CA VAL A 473 -2.80 11.74 -12.98
C VAL A 473 -1.92 10.89 -13.91
N TYR A 474 -1.91 9.58 -13.69
CA TYR A 474 -1.14 8.63 -14.47
C TYR A 474 -1.95 7.98 -15.59
N LEU A 475 -3.27 8.23 -15.68
CA LEU A 475 -4.10 7.62 -16.71
C LEU A 475 -3.70 8.14 -18.10
N PRO A 476 -3.50 7.24 -19.08
CA PRO A 476 -3.27 7.65 -20.45
C PRO A 476 -4.59 8.10 -21.08
N ILE A 477 -4.99 9.34 -20.85
CA ILE A 477 -6.29 9.87 -21.27
C ILE A 477 -6.51 9.69 -22.77
N ASP A 478 -5.48 9.86 -23.60
CA ASP A 478 -5.51 9.60 -25.03
C ASP A 478 -5.89 8.16 -25.42
N LEU A 479 -5.70 7.19 -24.51
CA LEU A 479 -6.08 5.79 -24.70
C LEU A 479 -7.38 5.44 -23.96
N VAL A 480 -7.61 6.05 -22.80
CA VAL A 480 -8.80 5.84 -21.98
C VAL A 480 -10.03 6.50 -22.61
N THR A 481 -9.91 7.70 -23.17
CA THR A 481 -11.04 8.42 -23.80
C THR A 481 -11.62 7.67 -24.98
N PRO A 482 -10.83 7.21 -25.96
CA PRO A 482 -11.36 6.38 -27.04
C PRO A 482 -11.92 5.06 -26.53
N TRP A 483 -11.29 4.40 -25.54
CA TRP A 483 -11.85 3.17 -24.96
C TRP A 483 -13.20 3.39 -24.27
N VAL A 484 -13.35 4.46 -23.48
CA VAL A 484 -14.63 4.84 -22.86
C VAL A 484 -15.66 5.15 -23.95
N CYS A 485 -15.29 5.90 -24.98
CA CYS A 485 -16.19 6.25 -26.07
C CYS A 485 -16.60 5.04 -26.91
N GLU A 486 -15.65 4.21 -27.36
CA GLU A 486 -15.92 3.08 -28.25
C GLU A 486 -16.52 1.89 -27.49
N THR A 487 -16.00 1.58 -26.29
CA THR A 487 -16.34 0.36 -25.56
C THR A 487 -17.52 0.57 -24.62
N LEU A 488 -17.63 1.73 -23.97
CA LEU A 488 -18.76 2.01 -23.09
C LEU A 488 -19.89 2.71 -23.83
N VAL A 489 -19.67 3.78 -24.59
CA VAL A 489 -20.79 4.40 -25.36
C VAL A 489 -21.29 3.42 -26.41
N GLY A 490 -20.39 2.84 -27.22
CA GLY A 490 -20.78 1.93 -28.31
C GLY A 490 -21.49 0.65 -27.85
N LYS A 491 -21.06 0.00 -26.75
CA LYS A 491 -21.74 -1.20 -26.24
C LYS A 491 -23.05 -0.91 -25.49
N TYR A 492 -23.21 0.28 -24.91
CA TYR A 492 -24.37 0.62 -24.06
C TYR A 492 -25.42 1.47 -24.78
N GLU A 493 -25.13 2.00 -25.97
CA GLU A 493 -26.14 2.59 -26.86
C GLU A 493 -27.11 1.51 -27.38
N ASP A 494 -26.64 0.26 -27.50
CA ASP A 494 -27.47 -0.90 -27.76
C ASP A 494 -28.11 -1.43 -26.46
N LYS A 495 -29.40 -1.10 -26.27
CA LYS A 495 -30.21 -1.53 -25.11
C LYS A 495 -30.38 -3.05 -24.99
N THR A 496 -29.98 -3.82 -25.99
CA THR A 496 -30.06 -5.29 -25.97
C THR A 496 -28.84 -5.94 -25.29
N VAL A 497 -27.75 -5.20 -25.12
CA VAL A 497 -26.55 -5.69 -24.44
C VAL A 497 -26.78 -5.62 -22.92
N PRO A 498 -26.67 -6.75 -22.19
CA PRO A 498 -26.79 -6.76 -20.73
C PRO A 498 -25.75 -5.82 -20.12
N ARG A 499 -26.17 -4.99 -19.16
CA ARG A 499 -25.23 -4.16 -18.39
C ARG A 499 -24.22 -5.07 -17.68
N LEU A 500 -22.95 -4.68 -17.68
CA LEU A 500 -21.92 -5.41 -16.94
C LEU A 500 -22.26 -5.46 -15.44
N GLU A 501 -22.17 -6.64 -14.83
CA GLU A 501 -22.54 -6.91 -13.42
C GLU A 501 -21.86 -5.96 -12.42
N TRP A 502 -20.64 -5.52 -12.71
CA TRP A 502 -19.90 -4.61 -11.84
C TRP A 502 -20.40 -3.15 -11.90
N MET A 503 -21.18 -2.77 -12.91
CA MET A 503 -21.83 -1.46 -13.05
C MET A 503 -23.24 -1.47 -12.44
N ASN A 504 -23.31 -1.75 -11.13
CA ASN A 504 -24.52 -1.45 -10.36
C ASN A 504 -24.68 0.08 -10.19
N ALA A 505 -25.87 0.56 -9.83
CA ALA A 505 -26.15 2.00 -9.74
C ALA A 505 -25.19 2.79 -8.83
N LYS A 506 -24.62 2.13 -7.79
CA LYS A 506 -23.64 2.72 -6.87
C LYS A 506 -22.27 2.89 -7.54
N ASN A 507 -21.81 1.84 -8.23
CA ASN A 507 -20.54 1.83 -8.95
C ASN A 507 -20.60 2.70 -10.21
N GLU A 508 -21.75 2.77 -10.87
CA GLU A 508 -22.03 3.64 -12.02
C GLU A 508 -21.93 5.13 -11.61
N SER A 509 -22.53 5.52 -10.48
CA SER A 509 -22.38 6.89 -9.96
C SER A 509 -20.94 7.21 -9.55
N ALA A 510 -20.23 6.27 -8.91
CA ALA A 510 -18.82 6.45 -8.57
C ALA A 510 -17.92 6.52 -9.82
N PHE A 511 -18.21 5.71 -10.84
CA PHE A 511 -17.56 5.71 -12.14
C PHE A 511 -17.71 7.05 -12.83
N ILE A 512 -18.95 7.52 -12.99
CA ILE A 512 -19.26 8.81 -13.61
C ILE A 512 -18.58 9.94 -12.85
N LYS A 513 -18.67 9.97 -11.50
CA LYS A 513 -18.01 10.98 -10.67
C LYS A 513 -16.50 11.00 -10.88
N ARG A 514 -15.87 9.83 -10.98
CA ARG A 514 -14.41 9.71 -11.14
C ARG A 514 -13.98 10.11 -12.55
N ILE A 515 -14.71 9.68 -13.57
CA ILE A 515 -14.51 10.07 -14.98
C ILE A 515 -14.65 11.58 -15.14
N VAL A 516 -15.74 12.18 -14.65
CA VAL A 516 -15.96 13.64 -14.71
C VAL A 516 -14.82 14.38 -14.00
N LYS A 517 -14.43 13.94 -12.79
CA LYS A 517 -13.29 14.52 -12.06
C LYS A 517 -11.96 14.39 -12.82
N ILE A 518 -11.68 13.23 -13.42
CA ILE A 518 -10.48 13.00 -14.26
C ILE A 518 -10.46 14.01 -15.42
N TYR A 519 -11.60 14.20 -16.09
CA TYR A 519 -11.68 15.09 -17.25
C TYR A 519 -11.63 16.57 -16.89
N MET A 520 -12.27 16.98 -15.79
CA MET A 520 -12.19 18.36 -15.27
C MET A 520 -10.76 18.76 -14.89
N TRP A 521 -9.95 17.81 -14.41
CA TRP A 521 -8.54 18.05 -14.10
C TRP A 521 -7.64 18.22 -15.33
N TYR A 522 -8.04 17.64 -16.47
CA TYR A 522 -7.15 17.47 -17.62
C TYR A 522 -7.54 18.29 -18.86
N GLY A 523 -8.65 19.04 -18.82
CA GLY A 523 -8.93 20.11 -19.78
C GLY A 523 -8.89 19.68 -21.25
N SER A 524 -9.41 18.49 -21.57
CA SER A 524 -9.61 18.07 -22.96
C SER A 524 -11.07 18.25 -23.37
N ASP A 525 -11.26 18.53 -24.65
CA ASP A 525 -12.48 18.96 -25.36
C ASP A 525 -13.79 18.58 -24.66
N GLU A 526 -14.23 19.48 -23.76
CA GLU A 526 -15.39 19.33 -22.88
C GLU A 526 -16.63 18.92 -23.68
N LYS A 527 -16.76 19.40 -24.92
CA LYS A 527 -17.88 19.13 -25.83
C LYS A 527 -17.97 17.67 -26.28
N LEU A 528 -16.85 17.01 -26.55
CA LEU A 528 -16.84 15.62 -27.00
C LEU A 528 -17.30 14.69 -25.87
N ILE A 529 -16.84 15.00 -24.65
CA ILE A 529 -17.14 14.24 -23.44
C ILE A 529 -18.57 14.50 -22.99
N ASP A 530 -19.01 15.75 -23.01
CA ASP A 530 -20.38 16.11 -22.66
C ASP A 530 -21.36 15.45 -23.64
N SER A 531 -21.03 15.43 -24.94
CA SER A 531 -21.78 14.66 -25.94
C SER A 531 -21.79 13.15 -25.65
N ALA A 532 -20.67 12.55 -25.21
CA ALA A 532 -20.60 11.13 -24.87
C ALA A 532 -21.40 10.79 -23.61
N LEU A 533 -21.34 11.62 -22.57
CA LEU A 533 -22.10 11.48 -21.33
C LEU A 533 -23.60 11.69 -21.57
N VAL A 534 -23.99 12.67 -22.37
CA VAL A 534 -25.38 12.89 -22.80
C VAL A 534 -25.90 11.68 -23.57
N LYS A 535 -25.10 11.08 -24.46
CA LYS A 535 -25.50 9.87 -25.18
C LYS A 535 -25.64 8.65 -24.27
N LEU A 536 -24.69 8.43 -23.36
CA LEU A 536 -24.69 7.28 -22.44
C LEU A 536 -25.78 7.35 -21.37
N PHE A 537 -25.95 8.52 -20.76
CA PHE A 537 -26.73 8.68 -19.53
C PHE A 537 -27.94 9.60 -19.71
N GLY A 538 -28.13 10.20 -20.89
CA GLY A 538 -29.21 11.14 -21.17
C GLY A 538 -29.05 12.48 -20.43
N ARG A 539 -27.85 12.80 -19.92
CA ARG A 539 -27.58 13.97 -19.07
C ARG A 539 -26.19 14.54 -19.38
N SER A 540 -26.08 15.87 -19.35
CA SER A 540 -24.77 16.53 -19.43
C SER A 540 -23.95 16.28 -18.17
N GLY A 541 -22.64 16.42 -18.27
CA GLY A 541 -21.73 16.43 -17.12
C GLY A 541 -22.13 17.49 -16.09
N ALA A 542 -22.63 18.65 -16.55
CA ALA A 542 -23.15 19.71 -15.69
C ALA A 542 -24.43 19.31 -14.94
N ASP A 543 -25.34 18.54 -15.57
CA ASP A 543 -26.54 18.02 -14.90
C ASP A 543 -26.21 16.97 -13.84
N LEU A 544 -25.15 16.18 -14.09
CA LEU A 544 -24.64 15.17 -13.17
C LEU A 544 -23.94 15.80 -11.96
N GLU A 545 -23.33 16.98 -12.14
CA GLU A 545 -22.70 17.76 -11.07
C GLU A 545 -23.74 18.46 -10.18
N ASN A 546 -24.77 19.06 -10.78
CA ASN A 546 -25.81 19.80 -10.07
C ASN A 546 -26.89 18.91 -9.39
N GLY A 547 -27.04 17.65 -9.82
CA GLY A 547 -28.05 16.71 -9.30
C GLY A 547 -27.65 15.96 -8.03
N ILE A 548 -26.48 16.22 -7.45
CA ILE A 548 -25.83 15.33 -6.48
C ILE A 548 -26.50 15.34 -5.08
N ASP A 549 -27.33 16.33 -4.76
CA ASP A 549 -27.99 16.41 -3.43
C ASP A 549 -29.46 16.00 -3.39
N LYS A 550 -30.11 15.62 -4.52
CA LYS A 550 -31.52 15.22 -4.49
C LYS A 550 -31.81 14.00 -5.37
N LYS A 551 -31.89 12.84 -4.70
CA LYS A 551 -32.50 11.56 -5.15
C LYS A 551 -32.32 11.23 -6.64
N LEU A 552 -31.31 10.42 -6.94
CA LEU A 552 -31.20 9.62 -8.16
C LEU A 552 -32.49 8.80 -8.38
N THR A 553 -33.44 9.37 -9.11
CA THR A 553 -34.66 8.69 -9.56
C THR A 553 -34.49 8.38 -11.03
N PHE A 554 -34.40 7.08 -11.33
CA PHE A 554 -34.35 6.57 -12.70
C PHE A 554 -35.71 6.72 -13.36
N ILE A 555 -35.74 7.32 -14.56
CA ILE A 555 -36.90 7.28 -15.44
C ILE A 555 -36.98 5.87 -16.02
N SER A 556 -37.83 5.03 -15.43
CA SER A 556 -38.29 3.81 -16.10
C SER A 556 -39.31 4.24 -17.16
N SER A 557 -38.97 4.04 -18.44
CA SER A 557 -39.91 4.26 -19.53
C SER A 557 -40.86 3.07 -19.63
N LYS A 558 -42.01 3.14 -18.96
CA LYS A 558 -43.23 2.44 -19.41
C LYS A 558 -44.31 3.48 -19.69
N LYS A 559 -44.37 3.93 -20.95
CA LYS A 559 -45.54 4.62 -21.51
C LYS A 559 -46.73 3.65 -21.45
N SER A 560 -47.60 3.81 -20.46
CA SER A 560 -48.99 3.38 -20.56
C SER A 560 -49.82 4.59 -20.98
N LYS A 561 -50.25 4.60 -22.25
CA LYS A 561 -51.27 5.51 -22.75
C LYS A 561 -52.58 5.19 -22.02
N ARG A 562 -53.08 6.11 -21.18
CA ARG A 562 -54.54 6.26 -20.99
C ARG A 562 -54.90 7.73 -20.99
N ASN A 563 -55.78 8.05 -21.92
CA ASN A 563 -56.40 9.35 -22.16
C ASN A 563 -57.10 9.85 -20.90
N PHE A 564 -56.91 11.12 -20.55
CA PHE A 564 -57.88 11.87 -19.77
C PHE A 564 -58.04 13.27 -20.37
N SER A 565 -59.21 13.49 -20.95
CA SER A 565 -59.63 14.73 -21.58
C SER A 565 -60.10 15.75 -20.54
N TRP A 566 -59.78 17.01 -20.83
CA TRP A 566 -60.09 18.23 -20.12
C TRP A 566 -61.53 18.40 -19.58
N ARG A 567 -61.65 18.97 -18.39
CA ARG A 567 -62.71 19.93 -18.04
C ARG A 567 -62.11 21.15 -17.36
N LEU A 568 -62.31 22.31 -18.01
CA LEU A 568 -62.11 23.67 -17.51
C LEU A 568 -63.11 24.00 -16.40
N GLY A 569 -62.69 24.82 -15.44
CA GLY A 569 -63.57 25.32 -14.39
C GLY A 569 -62.96 26.43 -13.50
N LYS A 570 -62.71 27.59 -14.12
CA LYS A 570 -62.75 28.97 -13.58
C LYS A 570 -62.24 29.26 -12.16
N ILE A 571 -61.19 30.10 -12.15
CA ILE A 571 -60.82 31.08 -11.12
C ILE A 571 -62.01 32.00 -10.79
N LYS A 572 -62.23 32.28 -9.50
CA LYS A 572 -62.91 33.48 -9.01
C LYS A 572 -61.87 34.39 -8.33
N PRO A 573 -61.91 35.72 -8.54
CA PRO A 573 -61.10 36.66 -7.78
C PRO A 573 -61.85 37.18 -6.53
N ASP A 574 -61.05 37.63 -5.57
CA ASP A 574 -61.29 38.58 -4.47
C ASP A 574 -62.27 38.22 -3.35
N GLU A 575 -61.71 37.91 -2.17
CA GLU A 575 -61.91 38.62 -0.89
C GLU A 575 -60.71 38.39 0.06
#